data_AF-A0A6A3F8C9-F1
#
_entry.id   AF-A0A6A3F8C9-F1
#
_cell.length_a   1.000
_cell.length_b   1.000
_cell.length_c   1.000
_cell.angle_alpha   90.00
_cell.angle_beta   90.00
_cell.angle_gamma   90.00
#
_symmetry.space_group_name_H-M   'P 1'
#
loop_
_entity.id
_entity.type
_entity.pdbx_description
1 polymer ?
#
loop_
_entity_poly.entity_id
_entity_poly.type
_entity_poly.pdbx_seq_one_letter_code
_entity_poly.pdbx_strand_id
1 'polypeptide(L)'
;MVKLSPLDKGLVPLQKLRDEYERSLTHLLDHLGSDRVSLVLTKRLAALLTHVLVDGLGVLKSHHVVECLELADDVASVSADSTVVYLAFARTGDVRAVAAHAEKLLGREDDGGRRRRLALYVVGKWTTMLDHALDYSRLRGRFQTGELSMGFFPLDTDLLTLGLQRSLYECEVEGNGSSLVDMAAALNLLQQVYGKFGRIKYKGEMSMLVLNHLMEMNAGGSGMISGGAASQGGGTPTGVQRSRLDTLILLDRSVDFASVFSTPLTYEAALDELMQIQDGFITASPQILRADDSASDVPVPVALNSTDDIYRQIRDKHIHTIPAALNVQAVAVKKRFNEFQRVSGSASAAEVNEFVKTVPQMKASQQAIEQHINLLEHLESTTSGKPFRELWHLERRIMDHVEGVLGTIEELIFRHEDLRKVLRLLCLYCIVNDGMLRRNLERLKMHLVRAYGHELIFSFRSLERLGVLYERQPTGILGGSNDTICSFQYAVQHLSVIDVDVNIKNPKNAAFVTSGYEPISARLVEEILKFGHWRGIDHVMNHLPGPRAELHLAENDSLDKAVNADEPKKSKPKKKTVVVVAFVGGVTFLEIAALRWIASFYPIELIVASTSILNGKTFISELLEQVPPTTEARQD
;
A
#
# COMPACT_ATOMS: atom_id res chain seq x y z
N MET A 1 -10.77 -13.46 17.66
CA MET A 1 -10.66 -12.09 17.12
C MET A 1 -9.26 -11.93 16.58
N VAL A 2 -9.15 -11.39 15.37
CA VAL A 2 -7.87 -10.99 14.78
C VAL A 2 -7.33 -9.81 15.58
N LYS A 3 -6.07 -9.86 16.01
CA LYS A 3 -5.43 -8.71 16.66
C LYS A 3 -4.82 -7.79 15.62
N LEU A 4 -5.25 -6.54 15.62
CA LEU A 4 -4.69 -5.47 14.79
C LEU A 4 -3.47 -4.85 15.44
N SER A 5 -2.63 -4.19 14.65
CA SER A 5 -1.41 -3.54 15.14
C SER A 5 -1.68 -2.51 16.24
N PRO A 6 -0.83 -2.48 17.29
CA PRO A 6 -0.83 -1.42 18.28
C PRO A 6 -0.20 -0.15 17.67
N LEU A 7 -1.04 0.84 17.34
CA LEU A 7 -0.63 2.06 16.64
C LEU A 7 -0.27 3.22 17.59
N ASP A 8 -0.12 2.95 18.88
CA ASP A 8 0.11 3.91 19.96
C ASP A 8 1.59 4.24 20.18
N LYS A 9 2.49 3.52 19.49
CA LYS A 9 3.95 3.65 19.61
C LYS A 9 4.55 4.54 18.52
N GLY A 10 5.76 5.05 18.77
CA GLY A 10 6.53 5.87 17.83
C GLY A 10 6.49 7.37 18.13
N LEU A 11 7.25 8.13 17.34
CA LEU A 11 7.21 9.59 17.34
C LEU A 11 5.90 10.11 16.75
N VAL A 12 5.29 9.39 15.82
CA VAL A 12 3.98 9.72 15.22
C VAL A 12 3.04 8.53 15.42
N PRO A 13 2.40 8.42 16.61
CA PRO A 13 1.44 7.35 16.87
C PRO A 13 0.24 7.44 15.94
N LEU A 14 0.08 6.45 15.06
CA LEU A 14 -0.98 6.37 14.06
C LEU A 14 -2.38 6.10 14.65
N GLN A 15 -2.45 5.73 15.93
CA GLN A 15 -3.72 5.54 16.65
C GLN A 15 -4.61 6.79 16.59
N LYS A 16 -4.01 7.99 16.55
CA LYS A 16 -4.80 9.23 16.42
C LYS A 16 -5.63 9.30 15.14
N LEU A 17 -5.11 8.81 14.02
CA LEU A 17 -5.87 8.76 12.75
C LEU A 17 -7.05 7.80 12.88
N ARG A 18 -6.80 6.62 13.44
CA ARG A 18 -7.82 5.61 13.70
C ARG A 18 -8.94 6.18 14.58
N ASP A 19 -8.57 6.81 15.70
CA ASP A 19 -9.53 7.43 16.63
C ASP A 19 -10.32 8.56 15.97
N GLU A 20 -9.69 9.35 15.08
CA GLU A 20 -10.36 10.42 14.33
C GLU A 20 -11.40 9.85 13.36
N TYR A 21 -11.07 8.78 12.64
CA TYR A 21 -11.97 8.12 11.70
C TYR A 21 -13.16 7.47 12.40
N GLU A 22 -12.90 6.75 13.49
CA GLU A 22 -13.96 6.16 14.30
C GLU A 22 -14.90 7.24 14.85
N ARG A 23 -14.35 8.31 15.41
CA ARG A 23 -15.14 9.45 15.93
C ARG A 23 -15.94 10.16 14.85
N SER A 24 -15.34 10.37 13.67
CA SER A 24 -16.01 11.02 12.54
C SER A 24 -17.19 10.19 12.05
N LEU A 25 -17.02 8.87 11.96
CA LEU A 25 -18.07 7.94 11.56
C LEU A 25 -19.19 7.87 12.61
N THR A 26 -18.87 7.70 13.89
CA THR A 26 -19.89 7.63 14.95
C THR A 26 -20.63 8.94 15.13
N HIS A 27 -19.92 10.07 15.07
CA HIS A 27 -20.54 11.39 15.08
C HIS A 27 -21.50 11.59 13.90
N LEU A 28 -21.12 11.16 12.69
CA LEU A 28 -22.01 11.19 11.54
C LEU A 28 -23.29 10.41 11.83
N LEU A 29 -23.17 9.17 12.31
CA LEU A 29 -24.31 8.29 12.59
C LEU A 29 -25.26 8.87 13.65
N ASP A 30 -24.73 9.44 14.72
CA ASP A 30 -25.51 10.08 15.80
C ASP A 30 -26.31 11.30 15.32
N HIS A 31 -25.82 12.01 14.29
CA HIS A 31 -26.41 13.25 13.80
C HIS A 31 -27.24 13.08 12.52
N LEU A 32 -27.53 11.85 12.09
CA LEU A 32 -28.42 11.58 10.95
C LEU A 32 -29.90 11.91 11.22
N GLY A 33 -30.28 12.06 12.50
CA GLY A 33 -31.68 12.28 12.90
C GLY A 33 -32.57 11.05 12.63
N SER A 34 -32.01 9.86 12.84
CA SER A 34 -32.70 8.56 12.72
C SER A 34 -32.30 7.62 13.84
N ASP A 35 -33.28 7.04 14.54
CA ASP A 35 -33.02 6.14 15.68
C ASP A 35 -32.66 4.70 15.25
N ARG A 36 -32.87 4.37 13.97
CA ARG A 36 -32.57 3.06 13.36
C ARG A 36 -31.87 3.26 12.03
N VAL A 37 -30.66 2.73 11.92
CA VAL A 37 -29.80 2.83 10.74
C VAL A 37 -29.37 1.45 10.26
N SER A 38 -29.62 1.16 8.98
CA SER A 38 -28.99 0.03 8.29
C SER A 38 -27.79 0.55 7.52
N LEU A 39 -26.59 0.12 7.93
CA LEU A 39 -25.34 0.56 7.30
C LEU A 39 -24.97 -0.40 6.17
N VAL A 40 -24.79 0.11 4.96
CA VAL A 40 -24.42 -0.68 3.78
C VAL A 40 -23.07 -0.22 3.26
N LEU A 41 -22.09 -1.13 3.18
CA LEU A 41 -20.71 -0.82 2.86
C LEU A 41 -20.31 -1.45 1.52
N THR A 42 -19.59 -0.70 0.68
CA THR A 42 -18.83 -1.34 -0.40
C THR A 42 -17.78 -2.29 0.17
N LYS A 43 -17.58 -3.45 -0.47
CA LYS A 43 -16.64 -4.49 -0.01
C LYS A 43 -15.24 -3.96 0.30
N ARG A 44 -14.72 -3.09 -0.58
CA ARG A 44 -13.39 -2.49 -0.42
C ARG A 44 -13.29 -1.62 0.83
N LEU A 45 -14.29 -0.75 1.06
CA LEU A 45 -14.31 0.11 2.23
C LEU A 45 -14.54 -0.69 3.52
N ALA A 46 -15.40 -1.70 3.50
CA ALA A 46 -15.61 -2.61 4.62
C ALA A 46 -14.29 -3.27 5.06
N ALA A 47 -13.50 -3.76 4.12
CA ALA A 47 -12.18 -4.34 4.39
C ALA A 47 -11.24 -3.36 5.10
N LEU A 48 -11.18 -2.10 4.66
CA LEU A 48 -10.30 -1.08 5.26
C LEU A 48 -10.81 -0.57 6.62
N LEU A 49 -12.14 -0.53 6.82
CA LEU A 49 -12.73 -0.18 8.11
C LEU A 49 -12.42 -1.22 9.20
N THR A 50 -12.01 -2.45 8.85
CA THR A 50 -11.49 -3.40 9.84
C THR A 50 -10.25 -2.85 10.56
N HIS A 51 -9.45 -2.00 9.91
CA HIS A 51 -8.30 -1.33 10.53
C HIS A 51 -8.67 -0.09 11.34
N VAL A 52 -9.93 0.35 11.26
CA VAL A 52 -10.47 1.47 12.03
C VAL A 52 -11.19 0.97 13.27
N LEU A 53 -12.13 0.05 13.10
CA LEU A 53 -13.02 -0.46 14.15
C LEU A 53 -12.40 -1.69 14.83
N VAL A 54 -11.52 -1.46 15.81
CA VAL A 54 -10.72 -2.51 16.47
C VAL A 54 -11.58 -3.57 17.18
N ASP A 55 -12.64 -3.14 17.85
CA ASP A 55 -13.61 -4.02 18.52
C ASP A 55 -14.70 -4.53 17.56
N GLY A 56 -14.50 -4.31 16.25
CA GLY A 56 -15.42 -4.65 15.18
C GLY A 56 -16.65 -3.75 15.15
N LEU A 57 -17.66 -4.17 14.38
CA LEU A 57 -18.90 -3.42 14.16
C LEU A 57 -19.78 -3.31 15.42
N GLY A 58 -19.42 -3.98 16.52
CA GLY A 58 -20.13 -3.90 17.79
C GLY A 58 -20.20 -2.47 18.35
N VAL A 59 -19.16 -1.67 18.12
CA VAL A 59 -19.11 -0.24 18.50
C VAL A 59 -20.24 0.54 17.83
N LEU A 60 -20.60 0.21 16.58
CA LEU A 60 -21.62 0.96 15.86
C LEU A 60 -23.04 0.75 16.41
N LYS A 61 -23.27 -0.33 17.18
CA LYS A 61 -24.59 -0.62 17.78
C LYS A 61 -25.01 0.42 18.81
N SER A 62 -24.07 1.12 19.44
CA SER A 62 -24.39 2.25 20.34
C SER A 62 -24.74 3.54 19.61
N HIS A 63 -24.62 3.56 18.27
CA HIS A 63 -24.82 4.73 17.41
C HIS A 63 -25.94 4.50 16.39
N HIS A 64 -27.09 4.01 16.86
CA HIS A 64 -28.31 3.77 16.07
C HIS A 64 -28.23 2.69 14.98
N VAL A 65 -27.08 2.03 14.80
CA VAL A 65 -26.92 0.99 13.78
C VAL A 65 -27.54 -0.32 14.24
N VAL A 66 -28.56 -0.79 13.51
CA VAL A 66 -29.24 -2.07 13.79
C VAL A 66 -28.57 -3.25 13.11
N GLU A 67 -28.01 -3.00 11.92
CA GLU A 67 -27.32 -4.00 11.10
C GLU A 67 -26.28 -3.33 10.21
N CYS A 68 -25.28 -4.11 9.80
CA CYS A 68 -24.26 -3.70 8.86
C CYS A 68 -24.14 -4.77 7.79
N LEU A 69 -24.23 -4.38 6.53
CA LEU A 69 -24.32 -5.26 5.37
C LEU A 69 -23.25 -4.86 4.34
N GLU A 70 -22.79 -5.81 3.56
CA GLU A 70 -22.03 -5.50 2.35
C GLU A 70 -23.00 -5.17 1.22
N LEU A 71 -22.60 -4.28 0.31
CA LEU A 71 -23.41 -3.89 -0.85
C LEU A 71 -23.73 -5.08 -1.79
N ALA A 72 -22.96 -6.16 -1.69
CA ALA A 72 -23.18 -7.40 -2.45
C ALA A 72 -24.27 -8.30 -1.83
N ASP A 73 -24.68 -8.05 -0.59
CA ASP A 73 -25.71 -8.84 0.09
C ASP A 73 -27.09 -8.62 -0.56
N ASP A 74 -28.02 -9.55 -0.34
CA ASP A 74 -29.39 -9.42 -0.83
C ASP A 74 -30.07 -8.23 -0.15
N VAL A 75 -30.74 -7.38 -0.94
CA VAL A 75 -31.56 -6.27 -0.44
C VAL A 75 -32.66 -6.72 0.54
N ALA A 76 -33.03 -8.01 0.54
CA ALA A 76 -33.93 -8.62 1.52
C ALA A 76 -33.38 -8.58 2.96
N SER A 77 -32.06 -8.56 3.13
CA SER A 77 -31.42 -8.50 4.44
C SER A 77 -31.53 -7.10 5.06
N VAL A 78 -31.95 -6.09 4.30
CA VAL A 78 -32.11 -4.73 4.81
C VAL A 78 -33.43 -4.60 5.57
N SER A 79 -33.36 -4.26 6.85
CA SER A 79 -34.48 -3.97 7.73
C SER A 79 -35.49 -3.00 7.09
N ALA A 80 -36.80 -3.28 7.22
CA ALA A 80 -37.88 -2.50 6.61
C ALA A 80 -38.00 -1.07 7.18
N ASP A 81 -37.87 -0.92 8.50
CA ASP A 81 -38.06 0.34 9.24
C ASP A 81 -36.71 0.96 9.67
N SER A 82 -35.83 1.25 8.72
CA SER A 82 -34.54 1.89 8.98
C SER A 82 -34.18 2.94 7.93
N THR A 83 -33.42 3.95 8.33
CA THR A 83 -32.70 4.81 7.38
C THR A 83 -31.52 4.01 6.83
N VAL A 84 -31.35 3.97 5.51
CA VAL A 84 -30.24 3.24 4.89
C VAL A 84 -29.12 4.21 4.58
N VAL A 85 -27.94 3.93 5.15
CA VAL A 85 -26.74 4.74 4.98
C VAL A 85 -25.73 3.93 4.21
N TYR A 86 -25.37 4.41 3.03
CA TYR A 86 -24.34 3.82 2.19
C TYR A 86 -23.00 4.49 2.45
N LEU A 87 -21.96 3.68 2.65
CA LEU A 87 -20.57 4.16 2.62
C LEU A 87 -19.80 3.53 1.45
N ALA A 88 -19.15 4.39 0.67
CA ALA A 88 -18.44 4.03 -0.54
C ALA A 88 -17.16 4.86 -0.71
N PHE A 89 -16.26 4.46 -1.60
CA PHE A 89 -15.27 5.41 -2.09
C PHE A 89 -15.92 6.39 -3.07
N ALA A 90 -15.32 7.57 -3.22
CA ALA A 90 -15.74 8.62 -4.14
C ALA A 90 -15.45 8.24 -5.61
N ARG A 91 -16.05 7.14 -6.07
CA ARG A 91 -15.79 6.51 -7.38
C ARG A 91 -17.09 6.28 -8.12
N THR A 92 -17.09 6.55 -9.40
CA THR A 92 -18.31 6.42 -10.24
C THR A 92 -18.83 4.98 -10.26
N GLY A 93 -17.94 3.98 -10.26
CA GLY A 93 -18.31 2.56 -10.13
C GLY A 93 -19.07 2.25 -8.84
N ASP A 94 -18.51 2.67 -7.70
CA ASP A 94 -19.12 2.46 -6.39
C ASP A 94 -20.47 3.20 -6.26
N VAL A 95 -20.53 4.46 -6.68
CA VAL A 95 -21.77 5.25 -6.62
C VAL A 95 -22.86 4.67 -7.53
N ARG A 96 -22.50 4.16 -8.72
CA ARG A 96 -23.45 3.42 -9.58
C ARG A 96 -23.92 2.13 -8.93
N ALA A 97 -23.03 1.39 -8.27
CA ALA A 97 -23.41 0.18 -7.55
C ALA A 97 -24.38 0.49 -6.39
N VAL A 98 -24.14 1.58 -5.66
CA VAL A 98 -25.07 2.09 -4.63
C VAL A 98 -26.42 2.45 -5.24
N ALA A 99 -26.44 3.19 -6.36
CA ALA A 99 -27.69 3.54 -7.05
C ALA A 99 -28.49 2.31 -7.47
N ALA A 100 -27.82 1.31 -8.07
CA ALA A 100 -28.44 0.06 -8.50
C ALA A 100 -29.00 -0.77 -7.32
N HIS A 101 -28.27 -0.83 -6.20
CA HIS A 101 -28.75 -1.49 -4.99
C HIS A 101 -29.96 -0.76 -4.41
N ALA A 102 -29.91 0.57 -4.32
CA ALA A 102 -31.02 1.38 -3.81
C ALA A 102 -32.27 1.27 -4.69
N GLU A 103 -32.12 1.20 -6.00
CA GLU A 103 -33.23 0.97 -6.94
C GLU A 103 -33.94 -0.36 -6.67
N LYS A 104 -33.17 -1.45 -6.50
CA LYS A 104 -33.72 -2.78 -6.14
C LYS A 104 -34.44 -2.76 -4.79
N LEU A 105 -33.87 -2.05 -3.81
CA LEU A 105 -34.46 -1.92 -2.47
C LEU A 105 -35.80 -1.18 -2.53
N LEU A 106 -35.85 -0.04 -3.23
CA LEU A 106 -37.06 0.76 -3.37
C LEU A 106 -38.14 0.06 -4.21
N GLY A 107 -37.77 -0.76 -5.20
CA GLY A 107 -38.71 -1.54 -5.99
C GLY A 107 -39.47 -2.62 -5.20
N ARG A 108 -39.02 -2.95 -3.99
CA ARG A 108 -39.69 -3.89 -3.07
C ARG A 108 -40.61 -3.21 -2.05
N GLU A 109 -40.61 -1.88 -1.96
CA GLU A 109 -41.47 -1.17 -0.99
C GLU A 109 -42.91 -1.08 -1.52
N ASP A 110 -43.87 -1.57 -0.73
CA ASP A 110 -45.30 -1.37 -1.02
C ASP A 110 -45.66 0.13 -0.99
N ASP A 111 -46.53 0.57 -1.90
CA ASP A 111 -46.99 1.97 -2.08
C ASP A 111 -47.67 2.59 -0.82
N GLY A 112 -47.81 1.81 0.26
CA GLY A 112 -48.50 2.12 1.51
C GLY A 112 -47.66 2.85 2.57
N GLY A 113 -47.05 3.99 2.24
CA GLY A 113 -47.15 5.16 3.15
C GLY A 113 -45.92 5.66 3.93
N ARG A 114 -44.74 5.03 3.93
CA ARG A 114 -43.53 5.67 4.53
C ARG A 114 -42.29 5.47 3.66
N ARG A 115 -41.93 6.52 2.92
CA ARG A 115 -40.72 6.54 2.10
C ARG A 115 -39.48 6.43 2.99
N ARG A 116 -38.71 5.37 2.78
CA ARG A 116 -37.40 5.20 3.42
C ARG A 116 -36.46 6.34 3.06
N ARG A 117 -35.68 6.78 4.05
CA ARG A 117 -34.60 7.77 3.87
C ARG A 117 -33.32 7.06 3.43
N LEU A 118 -32.67 7.62 2.43
CA LEU A 118 -31.40 7.11 1.91
C LEU A 118 -30.32 8.18 2.12
N ALA A 119 -29.15 7.78 2.58
CA ALA A 119 -27.98 8.63 2.65
C ALA A 119 -26.77 7.94 2.02
N LEU A 120 -25.91 8.70 1.36
CA LEU A 120 -24.66 8.24 0.78
C LEU A 120 -23.54 9.15 1.25
N TYR A 121 -22.58 8.58 1.97
CA TYR A 121 -21.36 9.28 2.34
C TYR A 121 -20.16 8.60 1.68
N VAL A 122 -19.30 9.40 1.05
CA VAL A 122 -18.14 8.89 0.32
C VAL A 122 -16.84 9.22 1.03
N VAL A 123 -15.89 8.29 0.98
CA VAL A 123 -14.49 8.53 1.33
C VAL A 123 -13.76 9.01 0.07
N GLY A 124 -13.18 10.21 0.14
CA GLY A 124 -12.60 10.92 -1.00
C GLY A 124 -13.42 12.13 -1.43
N LYS A 125 -13.00 12.81 -2.49
CA LYS A 125 -13.62 14.07 -2.92
C LYS A 125 -14.92 13.84 -3.71
N TRP A 126 -16.01 14.50 -3.33
CA TRP A 126 -17.25 14.52 -4.11
C TRP A 126 -17.05 15.31 -5.39
N THR A 127 -17.40 14.71 -6.53
CA THR A 127 -17.30 15.35 -7.85
C THR A 127 -18.66 15.39 -8.54
N THR A 128 -18.81 16.28 -9.52
CA THR A 128 -20.00 16.34 -10.37
C THR A 128 -20.28 15.02 -11.10
N MET A 129 -19.25 14.24 -11.38
CA MET A 129 -19.40 12.90 -11.97
C MET A 129 -20.07 11.90 -11.02
N LEU A 130 -19.92 12.07 -9.71
CA LEU A 130 -20.66 11.27 -8.73
C LEU A 130 -22.14 11.65 -8.69
N ASP A 131 -22.47 12.94 -8.85
CA ASP A 131 -23.87 13.36 -8.99
C ASP A 131 -24.52 12.71 -10.20
N HIS A 132 -23.85 12.71 -11.36
CA HIS A 132 -24.34 12.03 -12.56
C HIS A 132 -24.41 10.49 -12.40
N ALA A 133 -23.45 9.89 -11.69
CA ALA A 133 -23.46 8.45 -11.40
C ALA A 133 -24.66 8.06 -10.52
N LEU A 134 -25.01 8.90 -9.54
CA LEU A 134 -26.14 8.68 -8.64
C LEU A 134 -27.49 8.97 -9.33
N ASP A 135 -27.52 9.89 -10.28
CA ASP A 135 -28.73 10.25 -11.03
C ASP A 135 -29.08 9.29 -12.17
N TYR A 136 -28.22 8.30 -12.47
CA TYR A 136 -28.48 7.31 -13.51
C TYR A 136 -29.83 6.57 -13.32
N SER A 137 -30.18 6.27 -12.07
CA SER A 137 -31.49 5.67 -11.71
C SER A 137 -32.55 6.72 -11.31
N ARG A 138 -32.32 8.02 -11.60
CA ARG A 138 -33.15 9.17 -11.16
C ARG A 138 -33.35 9.25 -9.65
N LEU A 139 -32.38 8.73 -8.89
CA LEU A 139 -32.45 8.66 -7.43
C LEU A 139 -31.75 9.82 -6.74
N ARG A 140 -31.07 10.73 -7.46
CA ARG A 140 -30.26 11.79 -6.85
C ARG A 140 -31.00 12.63 -5.79
N GLY A 141 -32.27 12.95 -6.05
CA GLY A 141 -33.12 13.71 -5.13
C GLY A 141 -33.62 12.92 -3.91
N ARG A 142 -33.41 11.59 -3.87
CA ARG A 142 -33.77 10.72 -2.74
C ARG A 142 -32.67 10.59 -1.70
N PHE A 143 -31.43 10.94 -2.06
CA PHE A 143 -30.26 10.78 -1.21
C PHE A 143 -29.87 12.07 -0.50
N GLN A 144 -29.64 11.97 0.81
CA GLN A 144 -28.72 12.87 1.50
C GLN A 144 -27.28 12.47 1.16
N THR A 145 -26.47 13.40 0.66
CA THR A 145 -25.10 13.11 0.21
C THR A 145 -24.08 13.86 1.05
N GLY A 146 -22.91 13.27 1.31
CA GLY A 146 -21.81 13.94 1.99
C GLY A 146 -20.44 13.29 1.77
N GLU A 147 -19.40 13.98 2.22
CA GLU A 147 -18.03 13.45 2.27
C GLU A 147 -17.72 13.02 3.71
N LEU A 148 -17.03 11.89 3.87
CA LEU A 148 -16.49 11.42 5.13
C LEU A 148 -14.97 11.61 5.09
N SER A 149 -14.44 12.46 5.97
CA SER A 149 -13.02 12.82 5.99
C SER A 149 -12.16 11.66 6.50
N MET A 150 -11.85 10.72 5.62
CA MET A 150 -10.90 9.63 5.82
C MET A 150 -9.81 9.71 4.76
N GLY A 151 -8.55 9.60 5.19
CA GLY A 151 -7.37 9.61 4.31
C GLY A 151 -6.69 8.25 4.33
N PHE A 152 -5.43 8.22 4.75
CA PHE A 152 -4.66 6.98 4.87
C PHE A 152 -5.21 6.08 5.98
N PHE A 153 -5.43 4.82 5.66
CA PHE A 153 -5.69 3.73 6.61
C PHE A 153 -4.36 3.15 7.11
N PRO A 154 -4.14 3.08 8.43
CA PRO A 154 -2.93 2.48 9.00
C PRO A 154 -3.04 0.95 9.03
N LEU A 155 -2.24 0.27 8.21
CA LEU A 155 -2.16 -1.19 8.21
C LEU A 155 -1.17 -1.71 9.25
N ASP A 156 -0.15 -0.92 9.56
CA ASP A 156 0.83 -1.20 10.60
C ASP A 156 1.39 0.10 11.21
N THR A 157 2.31 0.00 12.17
CA THR A 157 2.91 1.16 12.86
C THR A 157 3.68 2.11 11.94
N ASP A 158 4.09 1.64 10.76
CA ASP A 158 4.90 2.36 9.78
C ASP A 158 4.33 2.29 8.35
N LEU A 159 3.10 1.78 8.17
CA LEU A 159 2.51 1.52 6.86
C LEU A 159 1.10 2.07 6.73
N LEU A 160 0.92 2.94 5.75
CA LEU A 160 -0.31 3.67 5.43
C LEU A 160 -0.74 3.39 3.98
N THR A 161 -2.04 3.20 3.75
CA THR A 161 -2.60 3.00 2.40
C THR A 161 -3.88 3.81 2.19
N LEU A 162 -4.11 4.34 0.99
CA LEU A 162 -5.46 4.81 0.59
C LEU A 162 -6.37 3.63 0.20
N GLY A 163 -5.77 2.47 -0.10
CA GLY A 163 -6.50 1.28 -0.51
C GLY A 163 -7.13 1.37 -1.91
N LEU A 164 -6.62 2.26 -2.77
CA LEU A 164 -7.12 2.50 -4.12
C LEU A 164 -6.37 1.61 -5.14
N GLN A 165 -6.78 0.34 -5.24
CA GLN A 165 -6.05 -0.73 -5.95
C GLN A 165 -5.62 -0.34 -7.38
N ARG A 166 -6.53 0.21 -8.21
CA ARG A 166 -6.27 0.56 -9.62
C ARG A 166 -5.76 1.99 -9.89
N SER A 167 -5.21 2.67 -8.88
CA SER A 167 -4.86 4.10 -9.01
C SER A 167 -3.94 4.39 -10.19
N LEU A 168 -2.93 3.55 -10.40
CA LEU A 168 -1.97 3.76 -11.48
C LEU A 168 -2.61 3.60 -12.86
N TYR A 169 -3.41 2.55 -13.05
CA TYR A 169 -4.15 2.31 -14.29
C TYR A 169 -5.09 3.47 -14.59
N GLU A 170 -5.85 3.94 -13.60
CA GLU A 170 -6.80 5.03 -13.79
C GLU A 170 -6.10 6.33 -14.18
N CYS A 171 -4.99 6.69 -13.51
CA CYS A 171 -4.24 7.90 -13.83
C CYS A 171 -3.62 7.85 -15.23
N GLU A 172 -2.85 6.80 -15.53
CA GLU A 172 -2.01 6.73 -16.73
C GLU A 172 -2.77 6.22 -17.97
N VAL A 173 -3.69 5.26 -17.76
CA VAL A 173 -4.44 4.60 -18.84
C VAL A 173 -5.84 5.20 -19.02
N GLU A 174 -6.57 5.55 -17.96
CA GLU A 174 -7.89 6.18 -18.12
C GLU A 174 -7.83 7.71 -18.17
N GLY A 175 -6.73 8.32 -17.72
CA GLY A 175 -6.63 9.78 -17.57
C GLY A 175 -7.43 10.33 -16.39
N ASN A 176 -7.79 9.47 -15.43
CA ASN A 176 -8.52 9.82 -14.23
C ASN A 176 -7.56 10.05 -13.04
N GLY A 177 -7.27 11.32 -12.75
CA GLY A 177 -6.39 11.74 -11.67
C GLY A 177 -7.04 11.90 -10.29
N SER A 178 -8.26 11.39 -10.05
CA SER A 178 -8.99 11.62 -8.79
C SER A 178 -8.22 11.12 -7.56
N SER A 179 -7.52 9.99 -7.68
CA SER A 179 -6.68 9.43 -6.60
C SER A 179 -5.54 10.35 -6.18
N LEU A 180 -5.07 11.24 -7.05
CA LEU A 180 -4.01 12.21 -6.74
C LEU A 180 -4.54 13.32 -5.81
N VAL A 181 -5.80 13.72 -6.01
CA VAL A 181 -6.49 14.66 -5.12
C VAL A 181 -6.73 14.01 -3.76
N ASP A 182 -7.17 12.75 -3.74
CA ASP A 182 -7.38 12.00 -2.49
C ASP A 182 -6.06 11.81 -1.71
N MET A 183 -4.95 11.52 -2.41
CA MET A 183 -3.61 11.46 -1.82
C MET A 183 -3.18 12.80 -1.21
N ALA A 184 -3.41 13.92 -1.91
CA ALA A 184 -3.13 15.25 -1.39
C ALA A 184 -3.98 15.57 -0.15
N ALA A 185 -5.26 15.21 -0.16
CA ALA A 185 -6.16 15.38 0.98
C ALA A 185 -5.72 14.54 2.19
N ALA A 186 -5.28 13.31 1.97
CA ALA A 186 -4.77 12.43 3.02
C ALA A 186 -3.44 12.93 3.61
N LEU A 187 -2.53 13.46 2.78
CA LEU A 187 -1.31 14.13 3.24
C LEU A 187 -1.64 15.40 4.03
N ASN A 188 -2.64 16.17 3.60
CA ASN A 188 -3.09 17.35 4.34
C ASN A 188 -3.67 16.98 5.71
N LEU A 189 -4.46 15.90 5.79
CA LEU A 189 -4.95 15.38 7.07
C LEU A 189 -3.79 14.96 8.00
N LEU A 190 -2.76 14.30 7.48
CA LEU A 190 -1.54 14.01 8.26
C LEU A 190 -0.91 15.29 8.83
N GLN A 191 -0.85 16.37 8.04
CA GLN A 191 -0.32 17.66 8.52
C GLN A 191 -1.21 18.27 9.61
N GLN A 192 -2.53 18.13 9.52
CA GLN A 192 -3.46 18.62 10.54
C GLN A 192 -3.29 17.87 11.87
N VAL A 193 -3.02 16.56 11.82
CA VAL A 193 -2.88 15.73 13.04
C VAL A 193 -1.47 15.82 13.66
N TYR A 194 -0.42 15.91 12.83
CA TYR A 194 0.98 15.77 13.28
C TYR A 194 1.88 17.00 13.00
N GLY A 195 1.35 18.04 12.37
CA GLY A 195 2.05 19.25 11.95
C GLY A 195 2.60 19.20 10.52
N LYS A 196 2.90 20.36 9.94
CA LYS A 196 3.35 20.49 8.54
C LYS A 196 4.74 19.88 8.29
N PHE A 197 4.97 19.35 7.09
CA PHE A 197 6.31 18.92 6.67
C PHE A 197 7.28 20.11 6.62
N GLY A 198 8.53 19.92 7.07
CA GLY A 198 9.57 20.94 6.92
C GLY A 198 10.22 20.92 5.54
N ARG A 199 10.31 19.74 4.92
CA ARG A 199 10.91 19.51 3.62
C ARG A 199 10.02 18.62 2.78
N ILE A 200 9.89 18.94 1.50
CA ILE A 200 9.17 18.09 0.54
C ILE A 200 10.08 17.86 -0.65
N LYS A 201 10.18 16.60 -1.08
CA LYS A 201 10.95 16.18 -2.24
C LYS A 201 10.06 15.30 -3.09
N TYR A 202 10.14 15.43 -4.41
CA TYR A 202 9.38 14.56 -5.28
C TYR A 202 10.15 14.16 -6.53
N LYS A 203 9.80 12.99 -7.08
CA LYS A 203 10.22 12.52 -8.40
C LYS A 203 9.02 11.86 -9.09
N GLY A 204 8.62 12.40 -10.23
CA GLY A 204 7.48 11.94 -11.02
C GLY A 204 6.41 13.02 -11.28
N GLU A 205 5.61 12.82 -12.33
CA GLU A 205 4.54 13.74 -12.74
C GLU A 205 3.33 13.67 -11.82
N MET A 206 2.89 12.46 -11.45
CA MET A 206 1.76 12.29 -10.51
C MET A 206 2.12 12.87 -9.14
N SER A 207 3.35 12.70 -8.69
CA SER A 207 3.88 13.26 -7.45
C SER A 207 3.92 14.79 -7.48
N MET A 208 4.26 15.38 -8.62
CA MET A 208 4.16 16.83 -8.83
C MET A 208 2.71 17.30 -8.71
N LEU A 209 1.75 16.58 -9.31
CA LEU A 209 0.32 16.92 -9.23
C LEU A 209 -0.22 16.78 -7.80
N VAL A 210 0.14 15.72 -7.08
CA VAL A 210 -0.18 15.56 -5.65
C VAL A 210 0.36 16.74 -4.85
N LEU A 211 1.59 17.16 -5.11
CA LEU A 211 2.18 18.32 -4.43
C LEU A 211 1.44 19.62 -4.74
N ASN A 212 1.08 19.85 -6.01
CA ASN A 212 0.32 21.04 -6.41
C ASN A 212 -1.00 21.14 -5.65
N HIS A 213 -1.77 20.04 -5.61
CA HIS A 213 -3.03 19.99 -4.85
C HIS A 213 -2.80 20.19 -3.35
N LEU A 214 -1.74 19.61 -2.78
CA LEU A 214 -1.40 19.82 -1.37
C LEU A 214 -1.09 21.30 -1.08
N MET A 215 -0.36 21.97 -1.98
CA MET A 215 -0.05 23.41 -1.86
C MET A 215 -1.28 24.29 -2.02
N GLU A 216 -2.19 23.95 -2.95
CA GLU A 216 -3.48 24.62 -3.11
C GLU A 216 -4.34 24.50 -1.85
N MET A 217 -4.44 23.32 -1.25
CA MET A 217 -5.18 23.10 0.00
C MET A 217 -4.58 23.91 1.17
N ASN A 218 -3.24 23.97 1.27
CA ASN A 218 -2.55 24.76 2.28
C ASN A 218 -2.81 26.27 2.11
N ALA A 219 -2.86 26.77 0.87
CA ALA A 219 -3.13 28.18 0.57
C ALA A 219 -4.60 28.54 0.82
N GLY A 220 -5.54 27.69 0.37
CA GLY A 220 -6.99 27.90 0.54
C GLY A 220 -7.44 27.87 2.01
N GLY A 221 -6.79 27.07 2.85
CA GLY A 221 -7.07 27.00 4.30
C GLY A 221 -6.71 28.27 5.08
N SER A 222 -5.81 29.12 4.56
CA SER A 222 -5.47 30.42 5.18
C SER A 222 -6.39 31.57 4.72
N GLY A 223 -7.23 31.38 3.71
CA GLY A 223 -8.02 32.45 3.06
C GLY A 223 -9.48 32.59 3.52
N MET A 224 -10.04 31.65 4.28
CA MET A 224 -11.47 31.63 4.66
C MET A 224 -11.79 31.99 6.12
N ILE A 225 -10.94 32.80 6.77
CA ILE A 225 -11.29 33.50 8.04
C ILE A 225 -10.89 34.98 7.97
N SER A 226 -11.19 35.66 6.86
CA SER A 226 -11.07 37.12 6.79
C SER A 226 -12.22 37.75 6.00
N GLY A 227 -13.44 37.57 6.50
CA GLY A 227 -14.60 38.29 5.95
C GLY A 227 -15.93 37.92 6.58
N GLY A 228 -16.22 38.45 7.77
CA GLY A 228 -17.60 38.56 8.25
C GLY A 228 -17.83 38.19 9.72
N ALA A 229 -18.16 39.22 10.51
CA ALA A 229 -18.80 39.20 11.83
C ALA A 229 -17.99 38.63 13.02
N ALA A 230 -17.36 39.56 13.73
CA ALA A 230 -17.03 39.42 15.14
C ALA A 230 -18.27 38.99 15.95
N SER A 231 -18.25 37.76 16.46
CA SER A 231 -18.97 37.40 17.68
C SER A 231 -17.95 36.84 18.65
N GLN A 232 -17.78 37.56 19.76
CA GLN A 232 -16.90 37.22 20.87
C GLN A 232 -17.40 35.92 21.52
N GLY A 233 -16.53 34.92 21.58
CA GLY A 233 -16.75 33.67 22.30
C GLY A 233 -15.43 32.92 22.41
N GLY A 234 -14.83 32.94 23.60
CA GLY A 234 -13.43 32.63 23.85
C GLY A 234 -12.98 31.22 23.47
N GLY A 235 -11.79 31.16 22.87
CA GLY A 235 -11.07 29.93 22.56
C GLY A 235 -9.85 30.26 21.71
N THR A 236 -8.87 30.98 22.25
CA THR A 236 -7.53 31.05 21.64
C THR A 236 -7.01 29.62 21.45
N PRO A 237 -6.58 29.19 20.25
CA PRO A 237 -5.83 27.95 20.13
C PRO A 237 -4.46 28.19 20.78
N THR A 238 -4.38 27.85 22.06
CA THR A 238 -3.15 27.86 22.83
C THR A 238 -2.23 26.76 22.31
N GLY A 239 -1.10 27.15 21.71
CA GLY A 239 0.06 26.28 21.48
C GLY A 239 0.37 26.03 20.01
N VAL A 240 1.48 26.60 19.52
CA VAL A 240 2.10 26.22 18.24
C VAL A 240 2.43 24.72 18.33
N GLN A 241 1.67 23.88 17.63
CA GLN A 241 1.89 22.45 17.59
C GLN A 241 3.23 22.21 16.88
N ARG A 242 4.28 21.83 17.63
CA ARG A 242 5.58 21.51 17.04
C ARG A 242 5.41 20.36 16.07
N SER A 243 5.72 20.60 14.79
CA SER A 243 5.65 19.56 13.78
C SER A 243 6.58 18.40 14.14
N ARG A 244 6.03 17.18 14.04
CA ARG A 244 6.82 15.94 14.16
C ARG A 244 7.27 15.42 12.80
N LEU A 245 6.63 15.88 11.72
CA LEU A 245 6.93 15.50 10.34
C LEU A 245 8.06 16.37 9.80
N ASP A 246 9.21 15.76 9.50
CA ASP A 246 10.37 16.49 8.99
C ASP A 246 10.39 16.53 7.47
N THR A 247 10.39 15.37 6.82
CA THR A 247 10.55 15.26 5.36
C THR A 247 9.46 14.38 4.75
N LEU A 248 8.82 14.87 3.69
CA LEU A 248 7.99 14.10 2.77
C LEU A 248 8.78 13.81 1.50
N ILE A 249 8.82 12.55 1.06
CA ILE A 249 9.38 12.12 -0.21
C ILE A 249 8.25 11.49 -1.03
N LEU A 250 7.86 12.13 -2.14
CA LEU A 250 6.86 11.61 -3.08
C LEU A 250 7.57 10.91 -4.26
N LEU A 251 7.20 9.67 -4.55
CA LEU A 251 7.77 8.89 -5.65
C LEU A 251 6.67 8.30 -6.52
N ASP A 252 6.70 8.60 -7.82
CA ASP A 252 5.85 7.91 -8.78
C ASP A 252 6.30 6.47 -8.96
N ARG A 253 5.33 5.56 -9.14
CA ARG A 253 5.61 4.17 -9.47
C ARG A 253 6.45 4.02 -10.75
N SER A 254 6.26 4.91 -11.72
CA SER A 254 6.97 4.90 -13.00
C SER A 254 8.47 5.13 -12.87
N VAL A 255 8.95 5.66 -11.73
CA VAL A 255 10.37 5.85 -11.46
C VAL A 255 11.12 4.52 -11.38
N ASP A 256 10.46 3.44 -10.96
CA ASP A 256 11.08 2.13 -10.79
C ASP A 256 10.08 0.99 -11.03
N PHE A 257 9.77 0.67 -12.28
CA PHE A 257 8.98 -0.53 -12.57
C PHE A 257 9.77 -1.83 -12.39
N ALA A 258 11.11 -1.78 -12.40
CA ALA A 258 11.93 -2.97 -12.28
C ALA A 258 11.72 -3.67 -10.93
N SER A 259 11.56 -2.93 -9.84
CA SER A 259 11.26 -3.51 -8.52
C SER A 259 9.90 -4.24 -8.47
N VAL A 260 8.91 -3.80 -9.24
CA VAL A 260 7.60 -4.48 -9.35
C VAL A 260 7.71 -5.80 -10.11
N PHE A 261 8.52 -5.83 -11.16
CA PHE A 261 8.67 -7.03 -12.00
C PHE A 261 9.68 -8.04 -11.47
N SER A 262 10.51 -7.66 -10.50
CA SER A 262 11.49 -8.53 -9.87
C SER A 262 10.81 -9.55 -8.95
N THR A 263 11.34 -10.77 -8.92
CA THR A 263 10.95 -11.79 -7.95
C THR A 263 11.42 -11.39 -6.54
N PRO A 264 10.50 -11.24 -5.57
CA PRO A 264 10.88 -10.87 -4.21
C PRO A 264 11.40 -12.06 -3.39
N LEU A 265 12.41 -11.82 -2.54
CA LEU A 265 13.04 -12.85 -1.72
C LEU A 265 13.08 -12.53 -0.21
N THR A 266 12.33 -11.52 0.24
CA THR A 266 12.04 -11.31 1.66
C THR A 266 10.76 -12.04 2.08
N TYR A 267 10.61 -12.35 3.37
CA TYR A 267 9.49 -13.18 3.86
C TYR A 267 8.10 -12.62 3.52
N GLU A 268 7.84 -11.36 3.88
CA GLU A 268 6.54 -10.71 3.67
C GLU A 268 6.24 -10.53 2.18
N ALA A 269 7.25 -10.17 1.39
CA ALA A 269 7.08 -10.03 -0.06
C ALA A 269 6.90 -11.37 -0.78
N ALA A 270 7.56 -12.45 -0.33
CA ALA A 270 7.34 -13.79 -0.87
C ALA A 270 5.96 -14.36 -0.49
N LEU A 271 5.48 -14.08 0.73
CA LEU A 271 4.09 -14.37 1.13
C LEU A 271 3.10 -13.64 0.24
N ASP A 272 3.33 -12.37 -0.07
CA ASP A 272 2.47 -11.60 -0.97
C ASP A 272 2.47 -12.15 -2.40
N GLU A 273 3.64 -12.53 -2.92
CA GLU A 273 3.77 -13.09 -4.27
C GLU A 273 3.03 -14.44 -4.42
N LEU A 274 3.09 -15.31 -3.41
CA LEU A 274 2.51 -16.67 -3.48
C LEU A 274 1.09 -16.79 -2.89
N MET A 275 0.78 -16.04 -1.83
CA MET A 275 -0.48 -16.16 -1.07
C MET A 275 -1.35 -14.89 -1.12
N GLN A 276 -0.85 -13.78 -1.68
CA GLN A 276 -1.49 -12.46 -1.75
C GLN A 276 -1.89 -11.88 -0.40
N ILE A 277 -1.16 -10.85 0.04
CA ILE A 277 -1.51 -10.07 1.22
C ILE A 277 -2.53 -9.01 0.82
N GLN A 278 -3.73 -9.08 1.39
CA GLN A 278 -4.78 -8.08 1.23
C GLN A 278 -4.97 -7.34 2.56
N ASP A 279 -4.60 -6.05 2.59
CA ASP A 279 -4.74 -5.17 3.76
C ASP A 279 -4.18 -5.76 5.06
N GLY A 280 -3.01 -6.41 5.00
CA GLY A 280 -2.39 -7.04 6.18
C GLY A 280 -2.95 -8.41 6.54
N PHE A 281 -3.70 -9.05 5.65
CA PHE A 281 -4.22 -10.41 5.82
C PHE A 281 -3.80 -11.33 4.67
N ILE A 282 -3.50 -12.58 4.99
CA ILE A 282 -3.49 -13.68 4.01
C ILE A 282 -4.68 -14.61 4.27
N THR A 283 -5.01 -15.42 3.27
CA THR A 283 -5.99 -16.49 3.41
C THR A 283 -5.27 -17.83 3.32
N ALA A 284 -5.31 -18.62 4.40
CA ALA A 284 -4.58 -19.88 4.50
C ALA A 284 -5.43 -20.96 5.18
N SER A 285 -5.32 -22.22 4.75
CA SER A 285 -6.04 -23.32 5.39
C SER A 285 -5.37 -23.74 6.71
N PRO A 286 -6.14 -24.19 7.72
CA PRO A 286 -5.59 -24.79 8.93
C PRO A 286 -4.61 -25.93 8.69
N GLN A 287 -4.73 -26.68 7.59
CA GLN A 287 -3.75 -27.68 7.17
C GLN A 287 -2.35 -27.08 6.97
N ILE A 288 -2.26 -25.96 6.23
CA ILE A 288 -1.01 -25.23 6.04
C ILE A 288 -0.53 -24.62 7.37
N LEU A 289 -1.42 -24.00 8.13
CA LEU A 289 -1.03 -23.27 9.35
C LEU A 289 -0.54 -24.20 10.48
N ARG A 290 -0.98 -25.45 10.51
CA ARG A 290 -0.65 -26.42 11.57
C ARG A 290 0.21 -27.58 11.10
N ALA A 291 0.47 -27.70 9.80
CA ALA A 291 1.10 -28.87 9.18
C ALA A 291 0.41 -30.18 9.59
N ASP A 292 -0.93 -30.19 9.51
CA ASP A 292 -1.78 -31.31 9.93
C ASP A 292 -2.82 -31.61 8.85
N ASP A 293 -2.61 -32.69 8.10
CA ASP A 293 -3.50 -33.14 7.01
C ASP A 293 -4.92 -33.49 7.51
N SER A 294 -5.09 -33.74 8.82
CA SER A 294 -6.40 -34.00 9.41
C SER A 294 -7.18 -32.72 9.75
N ALA A 295 -6.53 -31.56 9.68
CA ALA A 295 -7.17 -30.27 9.90
C ALA A 295 -8.10 -29.88 8.73
N SER A 296 -8.96 -28.89 8.97
CA SER A 296 -9.85 -28.35 7.93
C SER A 296 -9.05 -27.70 6.80
N ASP A 297 -9.45 -27.95 5.55
CA ASP A 297 -8.92 -27.27 4.37
C ASP A 297 -9.65 -25.93 4.08
N VAL A 298 -10.65 -25.56 4.89
CA VAL A 298 -11.38 -24.30 4.69
C VAL A 298 -10.45 -23.12 4.99
N PRO A 299 -10.16 -22.24 4.01
CA PRO A 299 -9.24 -21.14 4.22
C PRO A 299 -9.79 -20.13 5.23
N VAL A 300 -8.92 -19.65 6.10
CA VAL A 300 -9.24 -18.64 7.12
C VAL A 300 -8.34 -17.41 6.98
N PRO A 301 -8.83 -16.20 7.33
CA PRO A 301 -8.01 -15.01 7.33
C PRO A 301 -6.99 -15.06 8.48
N VAL A 302 -5.73 -14.78 8.15
CA VAL A 302 -4.62 -14.67 9.09
C VAL A 302 -4.02 -13.28 8.98
N ALA A 303 -4.02 -12.53 10.08
CA ALA A 303 -3.37 -11.23 10.10
C ALA A 303 -1.85 -11.38 10.16
N LEU A 304 -1.18 -10.56 9.36
CA LEU A 304 0.26 -10.42 9.29
C LEU A 304 0.61 -8.98 9.63
N ASN A 305 0.99 -8.74 10.89
CA ASN A 305 1.27 -7.39 11.37
C ASN A 305 2.21 -7.37 12.58
N SER A 306 2.64 -6.17 13.00
CA SER A 306 3.64 -6.00 14.06
C SER A 306 3.22 -6.41 15.49
N THR A 307 1.97 -6.84 15.69
CA THR A 307 1.51 -7.44 16.96
C THR A 307 2.19 -8.77 17.25
N ASP A 308 2.54 -9.52 16.19
CA ASP A 308 3.39 -10.70 16.29
C ASP A 308 4.87 -10.27 16.30
N ASP A 309 5.50 -10.36 17.47
CA ASP A 309 6.92 -10.03 17.66
C ASP A 309 7.85 -10.92 16.82
N ILE A 310 7.45 -12.16 16.51
CA ILE A 310 8.21 -13.07 15.64
C ILE A 310 8.10 -12.58 14.20
N TYR A 311 6.88 -12.33 13.72
CA TYR A 311 6.66 -11.80 12.37
C TYR A 311 7.43 -10.50 12.13
N ARG A 312 7.35 -9.54 13.06
CA ARG A 312 8.07 -8.26 12.98
C ARG A 312 9.59 -8.44 12.82
N GLN A 313 10.16 -9.50 13.36
CA GLN A 313 11.60 -9.77 13.29
C GLN A 313 12.05 -10.48 12.01
N ILE A 314 11.12 -11.14 11.29
CA ILE A 314 11.45 -11.98 10.12
C ILE A 314 10.88 -11.43 8.81
N ARG A 315 9.83 -10.60 8.85
CA ARG A 315 9.09 -10.12 7.66
C ARG A 315 9.98 -9.48 6.58
N ASP A 316 10.97 -8.69 7.02
CA ASP A 316 11.87 -7.96 6.14
C ASP A 316 13.17 -8.75 5.83
N LYS A 317 13.32 -9.97 6.36
CA LYS A 317 14.53 -10.79 6.17
C LYS A 317 14.44 -11.64 4.91
N HIS A 318 15.60 -11.91 4.31
CA HIS A 318 15.71 -12.86 3.21
C HIS A 318 15.27 -14.27 3.62
N ILE A 319 14.49 -14.95 2.79
CA ILE A 319 13.86 -16.25 3.09
C ILE A 319 14.86 -17.29 3.65
N HIS A 320 16.04 -17.42 3.03
CA HIS A 320 17.08 -18.38 3.48
C HIS A 320 17.75 -18.04 4.83
N THR A 321 17.51 -16.86 5.41
CA THR A 321 18.04 -16.50 6.75
C THR A 321 17.04 -16.78 7.87
N ILE A 322 15.78 -17.02 7.53
CA ILE A 322 14.67 -17.19 8.47
C ILE A 322 14.80 -18.46 9.31
N PRO A 323 15.17 -19.64 8.78
CA PRO A 323 15.29 -20.86 9.60
C PRO A 323 16.24 -20.67 10.79
N ALA A 324 17.39 -20.03 10.55
CA ALA A 324 18.34 -19.70 11.60
C ALA A 324 17.78 -18.68 12.60
N ALA A 325 17.07 -17.65 12.12
CA ALA A 325 16.44 -16.65 12.98
C ALA A 325 15.34 -17.26 13.88
N LEU A 326 14.48 -18.11 13.33
CA LEU A 326 13.43 -18.81 14.07
C LEU A 326 14.02 -19.78 15.09
N ASN A 327 15.07 -20.52 14.75
CA ASN A 327 15.75 -21.41 15.68
C ASN A 327 16.34 -20.66 16.89
N VAL A 328 16.95 -19.48 16.68
CA VAL A 328 17.43 -18.64 17.77
C VAL A 328 16.30 -18.25 18.72
N GLN A 329 15.14 -17.86 18.18
CA GLN A 329 13.96 -17.51 18.99
C GLN A 329 13.38 -18.73 19.71
N ALA A 330 13.27 -19.89 19.04
CA ALA A 330 12.77 -21.13 19.61
C ALA A 330 13.63 -21.60 20.80
N VAL A 331 14.97 -21.55 20.66
CA VAL A 331 15.92 -21.87 21.73
C VAL A 331 15.76 -20.89 22.89
N ALA A 332 15.58 -19.59 22.62
CA ALA A 332 15.38 -18.58 23.66
C ALA A 332 14.08 -18.81 24.46
N VAL A 333 12.97 -19.11 23.77
CA VAL A 333 11.68 -19.44 24.41
C VAL A 333 11.80 -20.72 25.26
N LYS A 334 12.42 -21.78 24.71
CA LYS A 334 12.66 -23.04 25.43
C LYS A 334 13.53 -22.84 26.67
N LYS A 335 14.58 -22.02 26.59
CA LYS A 335 15.45 -21.70 27.72
C LYS A 335 14.67 -21.03 28.85
N ARG A 336 13.84 -20.03 28.54
CA ARG A 336 12.98 -19.35 29.53
C ARG A 336 11.99 -20.32 30.20
N PHE A 337 11.41 -21.24 29.43
CA PHE A 337 10.49 -22.24 29.97
C PHE A 337 11.18 -23.24 30.91
N ASN A 338 12.37 -23.73 30.53
CA ASN A 338 13.16 -24.62 31.37
C ASN A 338 13.66 -23.93 32.63
N GLU A 339 14.07 -22.66 32.54
CA GLU A 339 14.47 -21.84 33.69
C GLU A 339 13.32 -21.70 34.68
N PHE A 340 12.10 -21.41 34.19
CA PHE A 340 10.89 -21.40 35.01
C PHE A 340 10.69 -22.73 35.76
N GLN A 341 10.73 -23.87 35.06
CA GLN A 341 10.54 -25.19 35.68
C GLN A 341 11.59 -25.53 36.75
N ARG A 342 12.82 -25.03 36.58
CA ARG A 342 13.90 -25.23 37.56
C ARG A 342 13.73 -24.37 38.80
N VAL A 343 13.35 -23.11 38.61
CA VAL A 343 13.30 -22.10 39.68
C VAL A 343 11.96 -22.14 40.43
N SER A 344 10.88 -22.64 39.82
CA SER A 344 9.54 -22.68 40.42
C SER A 344 9.44 -23.50 41.72
N GLY A 345 10.33 -24.49 41.92
CA GLY A 345 10.36 -25.29 43.13
C GLY A 345 11.02 -24.60 44.34
N SER A 346 11.83 -23.55 44.11
CA SER A 346 12.59 -22.84 45.14
C SER A 346 12.29 -21.33 45.19
N ALA A 347 11.45 -20.82 44.29
CA ALA A 347 11.09 -19.43 44.18
C ALA A 347 10.06 -18.99 45.22
N SER A 348 10.07 -17.71 45.56
CA SER A 348 9.03 -17.11 46.38
C SER A 348 7.69 -17.07 45.64
N ALA A 349 6.59 -17.01 46.39
CA ALA A 349 5.25 -16.92 45.81
C ALA A 349 5.07 -15.69 44.90
N ALA A 350 5.77 -14.58 45.18
CA ALA A 350 5.75 -13.37 44.37
C ALA A 350 6.44 -13.58 43.01
N GLU A 351 7.62 -14.20 43.00
CA GLU A 351 8.36 -14.53 41.77
C GLU A 351 7.58 -15.51 40.91
N VAL A 352 7.01 -16.57 41.51
CA VAL A 352 6.15 -17.52 40.78
C VAL A 352 4.96 -16.81 40.13
N ASN A 353 4.31 -15.90 40.84
CA ASN A 353 3.18 -15.14 40.29
C ASN A 353 3.59 -14.21 39.14
N GLU A 354 4.78 -13.58 39.22
CA GLU A 354 5.33 -12.77 38.13
C GLU A 354 5.63 -13.63 36.89
N PHE A 355 6.23 -14.81 37.07
CA PHE A 355 6.51 -15.72 35.97
C PHE A 355 5.24 -16.29 35.32
N VAL A 356 4.22 -16.67 36.11
CA VAL A 356 2.94 -17.18 35.58
C VAL A 356 2.29 -16.18 34.63
N LYS A 357 2.45 -14.87 34.86
CA LYS A 357 1.96 -13.82 33.94
C LYS A 357 2.66 -13.83 32.58
N THR A 358 3.89 -14.32 32.48
CA THR A 358 4.68 -14.38 31.23
C THR A 358 4.42 -15.65 30.41
N VAL A 359 3.86 -16.71 31.01
CA VAL A 359 3.60 -17.99 30.34
C VAL A 359 2.67 -17.86 29.12
N PRO A 360 1.56 -17.10 29.16
CA PRO A 360 0.72 -16.90 27.98
C PRO A 360 1.48 -16.27 26.80
N GLN A 361 2.35 -15.29 27.07
CA GLN A 361 3.18 -14.66 26.04
C GLN A 361 4.17 -15.67 25.44
N MET A 362 4.82 -16.48 26.28
CA MET A 362 5.75 -17.52 25.80
C MET A 362 5.04 -18.57 24.93
N LYS A 363 3.84 -19.02 25.32
CA LYS A 363 3.02 -19.94 24.51
C LYS A 363 2.59 -19.30 23.19
N ALA A 364 2.20 -18.03 23.20
CA ALA A 364 1.86 -17.31 21.99
C ALA A 364 3.07 -17.18 21.05
N SER A 365 4.26 -16.86 21.57
CA SER A 365 5.49 -16.86 20.78
C SER A 365 5.84 -18.23 20.22
N GLN A 366 5.64 -19.31 20.99
CA GLN A 366 5.85 -20.68 20.49
C GLN A 366 4.90 -20.99 19.32
N GLN A 367 3.60 -20.68 19.46
CA GLN A 367 2.61 -20.87 18.40
C GLN A 367 2.92 -20.04 17.15
N ALA A 368 3.36 -18.79 17.32
CA ALA A 368 3.80 -17.93 16.23
C ALA A 368 5.02 -18.51 15.49
N ILE A 369 6.01 -19.04 16.22
CA ILE A 369 7.16 -19.72 15.62
C ILE A 369 6.72 -20.93 14.80
N GLU A 370 5.87 -21.79 15.37
CA GLU A 370 5.34 -22.98 14.67
C GLU A 370 4.57 -22.58 13.41
N GLN A 371 3.67 -21.60 13.50
CA GLN A 371 2.93 -21.08 12.35
C GLN A 371 3.87 -20.55 11.24
N HIS A 372 4.91 -19.79 11.61
CA HIS A 372 5.85 -19.24 10.64
C HIS A 372 6.80 -20.28 10.04
N ILE A 373 7.13 -21.35 10.76
CA ILE A 373 7.82 -22.53 10.20
C ILE A 373 6.94 -23.15 9.12
N ASN A 374 5.68 -23.42 9.42
CA ASN A 374 4.79 -24.08 8.46
C ASN A 374 4.53 -23.22 7.22
N LEU A 375 4.34 -21.91 7.40
CA LEU A 375 4.24 -20.96 6.29
C LEU A 375 5.54 -20.92 5.47
N LEU A 376 6.70 -20.94 6.11
CA LEU A 376 7.98 -20.95 5.41
C LEU A 376 8.18 -22.24 4.61
N GLU A 377 7.85 -23.40 5.17
CA GLU A 377 7.89 -24.69 4.46
C GLU A 377 6.95 -24.69 3.25
N HIS A 378 5.76 -24.11 3.39
CA HIS A 378 4.84 -23.92 2.28
C HIS A 378 5.44 -23.04 1.17
N LEU A 379 6.11 -21.93 1.52
CA LEU A 379 6.83 -21.10 0.54
C LEU A 379 7.97 -21.88 -0.13
N GLU A 380 8.74 -22.66 0.65
CA GLU A 380 9.88 -23.44 0.16
C GLU A 380 9.47 -24.54 -0.83
N SER A 381 8.25 -25.06 -0.74
CA SER A 381 7.69 -25.99 -1.73
C SER A 381 7.70 -25.43 -3.15
N THR A 382 7.58 -24.11 -3.29
CA THR A 382 7.63 -23.40 -4.57
C THR A 382 9.01 -22.80 -4.83
N THR A 383 9.57 -22.07 -3.87
CA THR A 383 10.81 -21.28 -4.07
C THR A 383 12.06 -22.14 -4.22
N SER A 384 12.08 -23.36 -3.67
CA SER A 384 13.18 -24.31 -3.87
C SER A 384 13.10 -25.03 -5.21
N GLY A 385 11.97 -24.94 -5.92
CA GLY A 385 11.73 -25.61 -7.18
C GLY A 385 12.63 -25.12 -8.32
N LYS A 386 12.90 -26.01 -9.29
CA LYS A 386 13.63 -25.66 -10.52
C LYS A 386 12.95 -24.52 -11.31
N PRO A 387 11.60 -24.51 -11.51
CA PRO A 387 10.94 -23.43 -12.27
C PRO A 387 11.14 -22.03 -11.67
N PHE A 388 11.12 -21.93 -10.33
CA PHE A 388 11.35 -20.66 -9.64
C PHE A 388 12.78 -20.15 -9.86
N ARG A 389 13.77 -21.04 -9.73
CA ARG A 389 15.18 -20.70 -9.99
C ARG A 389 15.41 -20.30 -11.45
N GLU A 390 14.80 -21.00 -12.41
CA GLU A 390 14.91 -20.65 -13.83
C GLU A 390 14.30 -19.28 -14.14
N LEU A 391 13.16 -18.95 -13.53
CA LEU A 391 12.55 -17.62 -13.62
C LEU A 391 13.49 -16.54 -13.09
N TRP A 392 13.99 -16.72 -11.86
CA TRP A 392 14.90 -15.77 -11.23
C TRP A 392 16.20 -15.57 -12.04
N HIS A 393 16.80 -16.65 -12.56
CA HIS A 393 17.96 -16.57 -13.44
C HIS A 393 17.65 -15.83 -14.75
N LEU A 394 16.45 -15.99 -15.30
CA LEU A 394 16.02 -15.28 -16.50
C LEU A 394 15.86 -13.78 -16.22
N GLU A 395 15.22 -13.40 -15.11
CA GLU A 395 15.13 -12.00 -14.66
C GLU A 395 16.51 -11.37 -14.50
N ARG A 396 17.46 -12.10 -13.88
CA ARG A 396 18.84 -11.63 -13.72
C ARG A 396 19.54 -11.41 -15.05
N ARG A 397 19.40 -12.35 -15.99
CA ARG A 397 19.92 -12.20 -17.37
C ARG A 397 19.33 -10.98 -18.08
N ILE A 398 18.06 -10.65 -17.83
CA ILE A 398 17.44 -9.43 -18.36
C ILE A 398 18.15 -8.20 -17.77
N MET A 399 18.24 -8.11 -16.45
CA MET A 399 18.87 -6.97 -15.74
C MET A 399 20.33 -6.75 -16.14
N ASP A 400 21.07 -7.84 -16.32
CA ASP A 400 22.48 -7.83 -16.76
C ASP A 400 22.63 -7.55 -18.28
N HIS A 401 21.53 -7.24 -18.98
CA HIS A 401 21.48 -6.90 -20.40
C HIS A 401 22.09 -7.99 -21.32
N VAL A 402 21.85 -9.26 -20.97
CA VAL A 402 22.34 -10.42 -21.75
C VAL A 402 21.54 -10.59 -23.04
N GLU A 403 22.24 -10.88 -24.14
CA GLU A 403 21.61 -11.12 -25.45
C GLU A 403 20.79 -12.43 -25.50
N GLY A 404 19.89 -12.53 -26.48
CA GLY A 404 19.12 -13.75 -26.76
C GLY A 404 17.99 -14.07 -25.77
N VAL A 405 17.79 -13.26 -24.74
CA VAL A 405 16.77 -13.49 -23.69
C VAL A 405 15.34 -13.51 -24.26
N LEU A 406 15.04 -12.69 -25.26
CA LEU A 406 13.72 -12.70 -25.93
C LEU A 406 13.36 -14.05 -26.53
N GLY A 407 14.34 -14.82 -27.03
CA GLY A 407 14.10 -16.17 -27.54
C GLY A 407 13.69 -17.14 -26.43
N THR A 408 14.31 -17.02 -25.25
CA THR A 408 13.91 -17.82 -24.08
C THR A 408 12.48 -17.48 -23.62
N ILE A 409 12.09 -16.19 -23.62
CA ILE A 409 10.72 -15.79 -23.29
C ILE A 409 9.71 -16.30 -24.32
N GLU A 410 10.07 -16.28 -25.61
CA GLU A 410 9.26 -16.82 -26.70
C GLU A 410 8.99 -18.33 -26.54
N GLU A 411 9.97 -19.11 -26.08
CA GLU A 411 9.75 -20.52 -25.73
C GLU A 411 8.73 -20.70 -24.60
N LEU A 412 8.70 -19.80 -23.60
CA LEU A 412 7.69 -19.85 -22.52
C LEU A 412 6.27 -19.65 -23.06
N ILE A 413 6.11 -18.77 -24.05
CA ILE A 413 4.82 -18.58 -24.75
C ILE A 413 4.39 -19.88 -25.43
N PHE A 414 5.31 -20.56 -26.13
CA PHE A 414 5.00 -21.80 -26.82
C PHE A 414 4.71 -22.98 -25.89
N ARG A 415 5.26 -22.97 -24.68
CA ARG A 415 4.92 -23.92 -23.62
C ARG A 415 3.61 -23.58 -22.90
N HIS A 416 2.96 -22.47 -23.27
CA HIS A 416 1.73 -21.98 -22.65
C HIS A 416 1.87 -21.78 -21.14
N GLU A 417 3.01 -21.22 -20.72
CA GLU A 417 3.25 -20.80 -19.33
C GLU A 417 2.25 -19.71 -18.91
N ASP A 418 2.10 -19.46 -17.61
CA ASP A 418 1.17 -18.42 -17.13
C ASP A 418 1.43 -17.06 -17.80
N LEU A 419 0.35 -16.46 -18.34
CA LEU A 419 0.42 -15.19 -19.08
C LEU A 419 1.00 -14.05 -18.23
N ARG A 420 0.68 -13.98 -16.94
CA ARG A 420 1.17 -12.89 -16.08
C ARG A 420 2.68 -12.99 -15.91
N LYS A 421 3.21 -14.21 -15.73
CA LYS A 421 4.65 -14.48 -15.72
C LYS A 421 5.33 -14.01 -17.02
N VAL A 422 4.79 -14.38 -18.18
CA VAL A 422 5.34 -13.99 -19.48
C VAL A 422 5.32 -12.47 -19.66
N LEU A 423 4.19 -11.81 -19.37
CA LEU A 423 4.08 -10.36 -19.49
C LEU A 423 5.01 -9.63 -18.53
N ARG A 424 5.19 -10.10 -17.29
CA ARG A 424 6.17 -9.53 -16.35
C ARG A 424 7.58 -9.56 -16.92
N LEU A 425 8.01 -10.68 -17.49
CA LEU A 425 9.34 -10.82 -18.11
C LEU A 425 9.52 -9.90 -19.32
N LEU A 426 8.49 -9.80 -20.18
CA LEU A 426 8.51 -8.89 -21.32
C LEU A 426 8.55 -7.42 -20.87
N CYS A 427 7.81 -7.06 -19.82
CA CYS A 427 7.84 -5.71 -19.28
C CYS A 427 9.19 -5.39 -18.64
N LEU A 428 9.75 -6.30 -17.84
CA LEU A 428 11.10 -6.16 -17.30
C LEU A 428 12.13 -5.97 -18.42
N TYR A 429 12.05 -6.80 -19.48
CA TYR A 429 12.92 -6.64 -20.65
C TYR A 429 12.77 -5.25 -21.28
N CYS A 430 11.54 -4.79 -21.46
CA CYS A 430 11.24 -3.48 -22.04
C CYS A 430 11.84 -2.33 -21.21
N ILE A 431 11.67 -2.36 -19.89
CA ILE A 431 12.19 -1.33 -18.97
C ILE A 431 13.73 -1.31 -18.98
N VAL A 432 14.38 -2.48 -18.94
CA VAL A 432 15.84 -2.56 -18.90
C VAL A 432 16.51 -2.11 -20.21
N ASN A 433 15.79 -2.21 -21.33
CA ASN A 433 16.30 -2.00 -22.67
C ASN A 433 15.74 -0.72 -23.35
N ASP A 434 15.07 0.17 -22.62
CA ASP A 434 14.40 1.36 -23.17
C ASP A 434 13.49 1.03 -24.39
N GLY A 435 12.68 -0.01 -24.24
CA GLY A 435 11.78 -0.47 -25.31
C GLY A 435 12.29 -1.66 -26.11
N MET A 436 11.41 -2.21 -26.95
CA MET A 436 11.72 -3.29 -27.87
C MET A 436 11.79 -2.81 -29.32
N LEU A 437 12.65 -3.44 -30.13
CA LEU A 437 12.60 -3.23 -31.58
C LEU A 437 11.22 -3.62 -32.13
N ARG A 438 10.65 -2.79 -33.00
CA ARG A 438 9.32 -2.99 -33.61
C ARG A 438 9.07 -4.41 -34.10
N ARG A 439 10.03 -4.97 -34.83
CA ARG A 439 9.95 -6.34 -35.35
C ARG A 439 9.75 -7.39 -34.26
N ASN A 440 10.49 -7.27 -33.15
CA ASN A 440 10.40 -8.20 -32.04
C ASN A 440 9.10 -8.00 -31.26
N LEU A 441 8.72 -6.74 -31.01
CA LEU A 441 7.50 -6.39 -30.30
C LEU A 441 6.25 -6.94 -31.01
N GLU A 442 6.10 -6.67 -32.31
CA GLU A 442 4.95 -7.13 -33.09
C GLU A 442 4.91 -8.65 -33.22
N ARG A 443 6.07 -9.31 -33.35
CA ARG A 443 6.17 -10.78 -33.34
C ARG A 443 5.67 -11.36 -32.01
N LEU A 444 6.13 -10.81 -30.89
CA LEU A 444 5.75 -11.28 -29.55
C LEU A 444 4.27 -11.01 -29.26
N LYS A 445 3.75 -9.83 -29.61
CA LYS A 445 2.30 -9.52 -29.51
C LYS A 445 1.46 -10.54 -30.29
N MET A 446 1.89 -10.89 -31.51
CA MET A 446 1.22 -11.91 -32.32
C MET A 446 1.26 -13.29 -31.66
N HIS A 447 2.41 -13.70 -31.09
CA HIS A 447 2.52 -14.98 -30.39
C HIS A 447 1.65 -15.02 -29.14
N LEU A 448 1.62 -13.94 -28.35
CA LEU A 448 0.77 -13.81 -27.17
C LEU A 448 -0.71 -13.94 -27.54
N VAL A 449 -1.17 -13.21 -28.56
CA VAL A 449 -2.58 -13.28 -29.00
C VAL A 449 -2.96 -14.68 -29.45
N ARG A 450 -2.08 -15.36 -30.21
CA ARG A 450 -2.32 -16.73 -30.68
C ARG A 450 -2.35 -17.75 -29.54
N ALA A 451 -1.52 -17.56 -28.51
CA ALA A 451 -1.40 -18.50 -27.40
C ALA A 451 -2.45 -18.28 -26.31
N TYR A 452 -2.84 -17.02 -26.06
CA TYR A 452 -3.62 -16.65 -24.86
C TYR A 452 -4.95 -15.95 -25.14
N GLY A 453 -5.22 -15.49 -26.37
CA GLY A 453 -6.50 -14.88 -26.73
C GLY A 453 -6.40 -13.49 -27.37
N HIS A 454 -7.42 -13.12 -28.14
CA HIS A 454 -7.50 -11.86 -28.89
C HIS A 454 -7.80 -10.64 -28.01
N GLU A 455 -8.39 -10.84 -26.83
CA GLU A 455 -8.65 -9.82 -25.82
C GLU A 455 -7.38 -9.07 -25.39
N LEU A 456 -6.20 -9.68 -25.52
CA LEU A 456 -4.92 -9.05 -25.20
C LEU A 456 -4.60 -7.82 -26.05
N ILE A 457 -5.26 -7.65 -27.20
CA ILE A 457 -5.09 -6.46 -28.06
C ILE A 457 -5.38 -5.18 -27.27
N PHE A 458 -6.39 -5.20 -26.39
CA PHE A 458 -6.71 -4.04 -25.58
C PHE A 458 -5.72 -3.85 -24.43
N SER A 459 -5.30 -4.96 -23.80
CA SER A 459 -4.27 -4.97 -22.75
C SER A 459 -2.92 -4.41 -23.24
N PHE A 460 -2.53 -4.65 -24.50
CA PHE A 460 -1.30 -4.07 -25.06
C PHE A 460 -1.31 -2.55 -25.09
N ARG A 461 -2.47 -1.94 -25.38
CA ARG A 461 -2.60 -0.48 -25.33
C ARG A 461 -2.41 0.04 -23.91
N SER A 462 -2.96 -0.66 -22.92
CA SER A 462 -2.77 -0.32 -21.50
C SER A 462 -1.29 -0.40 -21.09
N LEU A 463 -0.61 -1.50 -21.45
CA LEU A 463 0.82 -1.71 -21.16
C LEU A 463 1.72 -0.68 -21.87
N GLU A 464 1.37 -0.29 -23.09
CA GLU A 464 2.09 0.72 -23.86
C GLU A 464 1.91 2.13 -23.25
N ARG A 465 0.67 2.50 -22.90
CA ARG A 465 0.39 3.80 -22.26
C ARG A 465 1.08 3.96 -20.91
N LEU A 466 1.20 2.87 -20.16
CA LEU A 466 1.91 2.88 -18.89
C LEU A 466 3.44 2.90 -19.05
N GLY A 467 3.95 2.76 -20.28
CA GLY A 467 5.38 2.76 -20.58
C GLY A 467 6.10 1.50 -20.13
N VAL A 468 5.41 0.35 -20.04
CA VAL A 468 6.01 -0.93 -19.62
C VAL A 468 6.13 -1.96 -20.76
N LEU A 469 5.44 -1.75 -21.89
CA LEU A 469 5.60 -2.57 -23.10
C LEU A 469 5.43 -1.71 -24.36
N TYR A 470 6.52 -1.17 -24.88
CA TYR A 470 6.51 -0.17 -25.96
C TYR A 470 7.60 -0.39 -27.01
N GLU A 471 7.40 0.23 -28.19
CA GLU A 471 8.38 0.26 -29.27
C GLU A 471 9.52 1.23 -28.91
N ARG A 472 10.77 0.75 -28.98
CA ARG A 472 11.96 1.60 -28.80
C ARG A 472 11.96 2.68 -29.87
N GLN A 473 11.95 3.94 -29.43
CA GLN A 473 12.12 5.06 -30.36
C GLN A 473 13.60 5.19 -30.77
N PRO A 474 13.89 5.47 -32.05
CA PRO A 474 15.25 5.81 -32.46
C PRO A 474 15.67 7.09 -31.74
N THR A 475 16.84 7.06 -31.09
CA THR A 475 17.40 8.23 -30.40
C THR A 475 17.51 9.40 -31.38
N GLY A 476 16.75 10.46 -31.13
CA GLY A 476 16.64 11.61 -32.03
C GLY A 476 17.94 12.41 -32.11
N ILE A 477 18.29 12.83 -33.33
CA ILE A 477 19.47 13.65 -33.71
C ILE A 477 19.51 15.06 -33.04
N LEU A 478 18.53 15.41 -32.19
CA LEU A 478 18.34 16.75 -31.61
C LEU A 478 18.78 16.90 -30.14
N GLY A 479 19.38 15.87 -29.53
CA GLY A 479 20.05 15.96 -28.22
C GLY A 479 21.48 15.46 -28.36
N GLY A 480 22.47 16.35 -28.22
CA GLY A 480 23.89 16.10 -28.48
C GLY A 480 24.61 15.15 -27.51
N SER A 481 23.94 14.11 -27.01
CA SER A 481 24.56 13.05 -26.22
C SER A 481 24.68 11.77 -27.05
N ASN A 482 25.92 11.37 -27.35
CA ASN A 482 26.29 10.07 -27.91
C ASN A 482 26.03 8.89 -26.94
N ASP A 483 25.11 9.01 -25.99
CA ASP A 483 24.87 7.98 -24.98
C ASP A 483 24.05 6.84 -25.59
N THR A 484 24.78 5.84 -26.07
CA THR A 484 24.28 4.52 -26.50
C THR A 484 23.72 3.68 -25.35
N ILE A 485 23.82 4.14 -24.10
CA ILE A 485 23.45 3.38 -22.89
C ILE A 485 21.97 3.61 -22.58
N CYS A 486 21.22 2.52 -22.33
CA CYS A 486 19.82 2.61 -21.92
C CYS A 486 19.70 3.30 -20.54
N SER A 487 18.61 4.04 -20.34
CA SER A 487 18.34 4.86 -19.16
C SER A 487 18.38 4.05 -17.86
N PHE A 488 17.79 2.85 -17.87
CA PHE A 488 17.88 1.93 -16.74
C PHE A 488 19.32 1.52 -16.44
N GLN A 489 20.11 1.16 -17.46
CA GLN A 489 21.51 0.77 -17.30
C GLN A 489 22.37 1.92 -16.79
N TYR A 490 22.11 3.14 -17.27
CA TYR A 490 22.75 4.35 -16.78
C TYR A 490 22.50 4.54 -15.28
N ALA A 491 21.23 4.43 -14.85
CA ALA A 491 20.85 4.54 -13.45
C ALA A 491 21.48 3.42 -12.60
N VAL A 492 21.47 2.18 -13.09
CA VAL A 492 22.07 1.03 -12.42
C VAL A 492 23.55 1.25 -12.10
N GLN A 493 24.32 1.71 -13.09
CA GLN A 493 25.76 1.94 -12.94
C GLN A 493 26.06 3.07 -11.95
N HIS A 494 25.37 4.21 -12.07
CA HIS A 494 25.67 5.40 -11.28
C HIS A 494 25.09 5.34 -9.85
N LEU A 495 24.02 4.59 -9.63
CA LEU A 495 23.46 4.35 -8.30
C LEU A 495 24.03 3.10 -7.62
N SER A 496 24.78 2.27 -8.36
CA SER A 496 25.36 1.01 -7.87
C SER A 496 24.33 0.08 -7.23
N VAL A 497 23.17 -0.08 -7.89
CA VAL A 497 22.04 -0.86 -7.38
C VAL A 497 22.06 -2.34 -7.76
N ILE A 498 22.99 -2.77 -8.63
CA ILE A 498 23.21 -4.18 -8.91
C ILE A 498 24.40 -4.67 -8.08
N ASP A 499 24.15 -5.67 -7.22
CA ASP A 499 25.16 -6.41 -6.48
C ASP A 499 25.19 -7.85 -7.01
N VAL A 500 26.35 -8.32 -7.43
CA VAL A 500 26.54 -9.69 -7.97
C VAL A 500 26.89 -10.66 -6.84
N ASP A 501 27.47 -10.17 -5.75
CA ASP A 501 28.01 -10.98 -4.65
C ASP A 501 27.26 -10.71 -3.34
N VAL A 502 25.92 -10.76 -3.42
CA VAL A 502 25.04 -10.46 -2.29
C VAL A 502 25.30 -11.42 -1.14
N ASN A 503 25.77 -10.87 -0.02
CA ASN A 503 25.83 -11.59 1.25
C ASN A 503 24.51 -11.42 2.03
N ILE A 504 23.58 -12.36 1.86
CA ILE A 504 22.27 -12.30 2.52
C ILE A 504 22.34 -12.34 4.06
N LYS A 505 23.43 -12.86 4.65
CA LYS A 505 23.59 -12.93 6.11
C LYS A 505 24.07 -11.60 6.68
N ASN A 506 24.85 -10.85 5.90
CA ASN A 506 25.37 -9.55 6.27
C ASN A 506 25.36 -8.63 5.04
N PRO A 507 24.16 -8.13 4.64
CA PRO A 507 24.00 -7.35 3.43
C PRO A 507 24.70 -6.00 3.55
N LYS A 508 25.33 -5.54 2.46
CA LYS A 508 26.00 -4.23 2.38
C LYS A 508 25.08 -3.11 1.90
N ASN A 509 24.04 -3.48 1.16
CA ASN A 509 23.04 -2.61 0.55
C ASN A 509 21.69 -3.36 0.54
N ALA A 510 20.62 -2.71 0.04
CA ALA A 510 19.30 -3.33 0.03
C ALA A 510 19.11 -4.38 -1.09
N ALA A 511 20.14 -4.68 -1.91
CA ALA A 511 20.03 -5.65 -3.01
C ALA A 511 19.72 -7.08 -2.55
N PHE A 512 19.86 -7.37 -1.26
CA PHE A 512 19.45 -8.65 -0.67
C PHE A 512 17.97 -8.95 -0.87
N VAL A 513 17.10 -7.95 -1.05
CA VAL A 513 15.64 -8.18 -1.17
C VAL A 513 15.26 -8.95 -2.44
N THR A 514 16.10 -8.94 -3.48
CA THR A 514 15.98 -9.73 -4.72
C THR A 514 17.15 -10.70 -4.93
N SER A 515 18.13 -10.71 -4.01
CA SER A 515 19.46 -11.32 -4.20
C SER A 515 20.21 -10.80 -5.44
N GLY A 516 20.11 -9.49 -5.71
CA GLY A 516 21.06 -8.85 -6.62
C GLY A 516 20.70 -7.48 -7.18
N TYR A 517 19.44 -7.06 -7.08
CA TYR A 517 18.94 -5.73 -7.44
C TYR A 517 18.37 -5.01 -6.23
N GLU A 518 18.92 -3.85 -5.91
CA GLU A 518 18.35 -2.89 -4.97
C GLU A 518 17.32 -2.02 -5.70
N PRO A 519 16.08 -1.90 -5.20
CA PRO A 519 15.08 -1.00 -5.80
C PRO A 519 15.62 0.42 -5.94
N ILE A 520 15.57 0.98 -7.16
CA ILE A 520 15.96 2.37 -7.42
C ILE A 520 15.17 3.31 -6.52
N SER A 521 13.87 3.04 -6.28
CA SER A 521 13.05 3.83 -5.36
C SER A 521 13.63 3.89 -3.94
N ALA A 522 14.09 2.76 -3.40
CA ALA A 522 14.72 2.67 -2.09
C ALA A 522 16.08 3.39 -2.08
N ARG A 523 16.88 3.23 -3.15
CA ARG A 523 18.17 3.90 -3.28
C ARG A 523 18.04 5.42 -3.35
N LEU A 524 17.03 5.95 -4.04
CA LEU A 524 16.74 7.39 -4.05
C LEU A 524 16.40 7.91 -2.65
N VAL A 525 15.65 7.15 -1.86
CA VAL A 525 15.40 7.52 -0.45
C VAL A 525 16.70 7.51 0.35
N GLU A 526 17.55 6.49 0.17
CA GLU A 526 18.85 6.43 0.84
C GLU A 526 19.71 7.67 0.57
N GLU A 527 19.76 8.15 -0.68
CA GLU A 527 20.50 9.36 -1.05
C GLU A 527 20.00 10.61 -0.28
N ILE A 528 18.69 10.72 -0.03
CA ILE A 528 18.14 11.77 0.84
C ILE A 528 18.54 11.57 2.30
N LEU A 529 18.54 10.35 2.81
CA LEU A 529 18.90 10.09 4.20
C LEU A 529 20.41 10.35 4.45
N LYS A 530 21.26 10.06 3.46
CA LYS A 530 22.71 10.31 3.50
C LYS A 530 23.06 11.78 3.35
N PHE A 531 22.55 12.42 2.29
CA PHE A 531 23.04 13.73 1.84
C PHE A 531 22.01 14.86 2.03
N GLY A 532 20.75 14.53 2.31
CA GLY A 532 19.67 15.50 2.48
C GLY A 532 19.10 16.06 1.17
N HIS A 533 19.64 15.66 0.01
CA HIS A 533 19.27 16.15 -1.32
C HIS A 533 19.72 15.18 -2.43
N TRP A 534 19.16 15.31 -3.63
CA TRP A 534 19.55 14.54 -4.81
C TRP A 534 20.58 15.22 -5.72
N ARG A 535 21.12 16.39 -5.32
CA ARG A 535 22.07 17.17 -6.15
C ARG A 535 23.26 16.36 -6.68
N GLY A 536 23.76 15.40 -5.90
CA GLY A 536 24.88 14.54 -6.29
C GLY A 536 24.55 13.55 -7.42
N ILE A 537 23.26 13.26 -7.63
CA ILE A 537 22.75 12.30 -8.61
C ILE A 537 21.87 12.98 -9.67
N ASP A 538 21.97 14.31 -9.85
CA ASP A 538 21.17 15.07 -10.82
C ASP A 538 21.28 14.52 -12.25
N HIS A 539 22.47 14.05 -12.62
CA HIS A 539 22.73 13.40 -13.91
C HIS A 539 21.92 12.10 -14.08
N VAL A 540 21.76 11.31 -13.02
CA VAL A 540 20.90 10.11 -13.02
C VAL A 540 19.43 10.49 -13.06
N MET A 541 19.04 11.52 -12.31
CA MET A 541 17.65 11.97 -12.22
C MET A 541 17.07 12.40 -13.56
N ASN A 542 17.90 12.84 -14.51
CA ASN A 542 17.46 13.20 -15.87
C ASN A 542 17.15 11.96 -16.75
N HIS A 543 17.63 10.78 -16.37
CA HIS A 543 17.36 9.51 -17.05
C HIS A 543 16.18 8.74 -16.44
N LEU A 544 15.72 9.15 -15.25
CA LEU A 544 14.54 8.56 -14.62
C LEU A 544 13.26 9.31 -15.04
N PRO A 545 12.10 8.64 -15.15
CA PRO A 545 10.85 9.28 -15.58
C PRO A 545 10.39 10.45 -14.70
N GLY A 546 9.78 11.45 -15.34
CA GLY A 546 9.09 12.58 -14.71
C GLY A 546 9.99 13.66 -14.09
N PRO A 547 9.41 14.81 -13.68
CA PRO A 547 10.13 15.91 -13.07
C PRO A 547 10.59 15.57 -11.65
N ARG A 548 11.49 16.39 -11.10
CA ARG A 548 11.81 16.40 -9.66
C ARG A 548 11.87 17.81 -9.12
N ALA A 549 11.62 17.96 -7.83
CA ALA A 549 12.01 19.16 -7.09
C ALA A 549 12.25 18.88 -5.61
N GLU A 550 12.87 19.85 -4.95
CA GLU A 550 13.11 19.85 -3.51
C GLU A 550 12.71 21.20 -2.92
N LEU A 551 11.73 21.19 -2.01
CA LEU A 551 11.17 22.37 -1.37
C LEU A 551 11.54 22.37 0.12
N HIS A 552 11.94 23.54 0.62
CA HIS A 552 12.11 23.80 2.04
C HIS A 552 11.02 24.76 2.50
N LEU A 553 10.17 24.32 3.42
CA LEU A 553 9.06 25.11 3.94
C LEU A 553 9.54 25.87 5.19
N ALA A 554 9.80 27.17 5.02
CA ALA A 554 10.54 28.02 5.96
C ALA A 554 9.85 28.25 7.33
N GLU A 555 8.60 27.84 7.51
CA GLU A 555 7.80 28.12 8.73
C GLU A 555 8.30 27.38 9.99
N ASN A 556 9.08 26.30 9.84
CA ASN A 556 9.59 25.53 10.99
C ASN A 556 10.92 26.05 11.55
N ASP A 557 11.65 26.89 10.81
CA ASP A 557 13.03 27.30 11.18
C ASP A 557 13.06 28.61 12.00
N SER A 558 11.99 29.41 11.96
CA SER A 558 11.86 30.68 12.69
C SER A 558 11.69 30.52 14.21
N LEU A 559 11.27 29.35 14.69
CA LEU A 559 11.05 29.08 16.12
C LEU A 559 12.33 28.69 16.87
N ASP A 560 13.27 28.01 16.20
CA ASP A 560 14.53 27.58 16.83
C ASP A 560 15.60 28.69 16.83
N LYS A 561 15.52 29.67 15.92
CA LYS A 561 16.46 30.80 15.85
C LYS A 561 16.14 31.96 16.78
N ALA A 562 14.92 32.06 17.32
CA ALA A 562 14.52 33.19 18.15
C ALA A 562 14.94 33.08 19.64
N VAL A 563 15.47 31.93 20.10
CA VAL A 563 15.68 31.69 21.54
C VAL A 563 17.16 31.62 21.96
N ASN A 564 18.13 31.43 21.06
CA ASN A 564 19.54 31.35 21.46
C ASN A 564 20.48 31.95 20.41
N ALA A 565 20.71 33.26 20.52
CA ALA A 565 21.71 33.96 19.73
C ALA A 565 23.12 33.97 20.39
N ASP A 566 23.31 33.42 21.60
CA ASP A 566 24.52 33.74 22.38
C ASP A 566 25.17 32.59 23.18
N GLU A 567 25.09 31.34 22.73
CA GLU A 567 25.91 30.25 23.30
C GLU A 567 26.65 29.41 22.26
N PRO A 568 27.91 29.00 22.53
CA PRO A 568 28.68 28.12 21.64
C PRO A 568 27.99 26.75 21.54
N LYS A 569 27.61 26.38 20.31
CA LYS A 569 26.90 25.14 19.98
C LYS A 569 27.69 23.90 20.38
N LYS A 570 27.46 23.38 21.59
CA LYS A 570 27.67 21.95 21.87
C LYS A 570 26.77 21.15 20.92
N SER A 571 27.32 20.15 20.24
CA SER A 571 26.60 19.25 19.34
C SER A 571 25.52 18.50 20.12
N LYS A 572 24.30 19.05 20.15
CA LYS A 572 23.14 18.31 20.64
C LYS A 572 22.97 17.06 19.77
N PRO A 573 22.69 15.88 20.34
CA PRO A 573 22.41 14.68 19.55
C PRO A 573 21.26 15.00 18.59
N LYS A 574 21.42 14.64 17.30
CA LYS A 574 20.37 14.83 16.28
C LYS A 574 19.10 14.16 16.78
N LYS A 575 18.06 14.95 17.05
CA LYS A 575 16.76 14.46 17.50
C LYS A 575 16.19 13.54 16.40
N LYS A 576 15.66 12.38 16.78
CA LYS A 576 15.00 11.46 15.85
C LYS A 576 13.86 12.20 15.14
N THR A 577 13.85 12.16 13.81
CA THR A 577 12.87 12.87 12.94
C THR A 577 11.99 11.87 12.20
N VAL A 578 10.81 12.30 11.75
CA VAL A 578 9.91 11.43 10.97
C VAL A 578 10.04 11.76 9.48
N VAL A 579 10.30 10.72 8.68
CA VAL A 579 10.36 10.78 7.22
C VAL A 579 9.19 9.97 6.67
N VAL A 580 8.33 10.62 5.89
CA VAL A 580 7.23 9.96 5.18
C VAL A 580 7.67 9.73 3.73
N VAL A 581 7.70 8.47 3.29
CA VAL A 581 7.91 8.10 1.90
C VAL A 581 6.56 7.69 1.32
N ALA A 582 6.06 8.48 0.39
CA ALA A 582 4.74 8.32 -0.20
C ALA A 582 4.85 7.90 -1.67
N PHE A 583 4.42 6.67 -1.97
CA PHE A 583 4.39 6.13 -3.33
C PHE A 583 3.06 6.49 -4.02
N VAL A 584 3.17 7.11 -5.19
CA VAL A 584 2.03 7.48 -6.03
C VAL A 584 1.93 6.46 -7.16
N GLY A 585 0.88 5.62 -7.12
CA GLY A 585 0.71 4.51 -8.06
C GLY A 585 1.14 3.14 -7.52
N GLY A 586 1.43 3.03 -6.22
CA GLY A 586 1.59 1.76 -5.53
C GLY A 586 3.00 1.43 -5.05
N VAL A 587 3.09 0.61 -3.99
CA VAL A 587 4.36 0.15 -3.40
C VAL A 587 4.33 -1.37 -3.21
N THR A 588 5.50 -2.00 -3.31
CA THR A 588 5.66 -3.43 -3.03
C THR A 588 6.16 -3.70 -1.61
N PHE A 589 5.86 -4.87 -1.06
CA PHE A 589 6.49 -5.31 0.20
C PHE A 589 8.02 -5.48 0.07
N LEU A 590 8.52 -5.72 -1.14
CA LEU A 590 9.94 -5.73 -1.45
C LEU A 590 10.60 -4.36 -1.18
N GLU A 591 9.99 -3.28 -1.66
CA GLU A 591 10.46 -1.92 -1.42
C GLU A 591 10.28 -1.50 0.04
N ILE A 592 9.17 -1.89 0.68
CA ILE A 592 8.95 -1.64 2.11
C ILE A 592 10.08 -2.29 2.94
N ALA A 593 10.43 -3.54 2.66
CA ALA A 593 11.53 -4.23 3.35
C ALA A 593 12.88 -3.54 3.12
N ALA A 594 13.17 -3.10 1.89
CA ALA A 594 14.37 -2.34 1.56
C ALA A 594 14.42 -1.01 2.33
N LEU A 595 13.32 -0.25 2.34
CA LEU A 595 13.23 1.03 3.03
C LEU A 595 13.35 0.88 4.55
N ARG A 596 12.72 -0.12 5.15
CA ARG A 596 12.86 -0.43 6.58
C ARG A 596 14.30 -0.79 6.93
N TRP A 597 14.97 -1.59 6.10
CA TRP A 597 16.37 -1.94 6.27
C TRP A 597 17.26 -0.70 6.19
N ILE A 598 17.10 0.15 5.17
CA ILE A 598 17.84 1.40 5.02
C ILE A 598 17.61 2.31 6.23
N ALA A 599 16.35 2.53 6.61
CA ALA A 599 15.97 3.42 7.72
C ALA A 599 16.60 2.99 9.06
N SER A 600 16.89 1.71 9.26
CA SER A 600 17.52 1.19 10.48
C SER A 600 18.93 1.75 10.74
N PHE A 601 19.60 2.28 9.71
CA PHE A 601 20.93 2.89 9.82
C PHE A 601 20.91 4.39 10.11
N TYR A 602 19.74 5.02 10.11
CA TYR A 602 19.59 6.46 10.31
C TYR A 602 18.76 6.75 11.57
N PRO A 603 19.00 7.90 12.25
CA PRO A 603 18.22 8.30 13.41
C PRO A 603 16.87 8.89 12.98
N ILE A 604 16.07 8.11 12.24
CA ILE A 604 14.75 8.50 11.75
C ILE A 604 13.68 7.51 12.18
N GLU A 605 12.44 7.94 12.08
CA GLU A 605 11.28 7.07 12.02
C GLU A 605 10.72 7.14 10.61
N LEU A 606 10.66 5.98 9.94
CA LEU A 606 10.11 5.86 8.60
C LEU A 606 8.60 5.60 8.71
N ILE A 607 7.82 6.29 7.87
CA ILE A 607 6.44 5.93 7.56
C ILE A 607 6.36 5.77 6.04
N VAL A 608 5.91 4.60 5.58
CA VAL A 608 5.61 4.36 4.17
C VAL A 608 4.12 4.60 3.96
N ALA A 609 3.77 5.46 3.01
CA ALA A 609 2.41 5.71 2.58
C ALA A 609 2.27 5.38 1.09
N SER A 610 1.10 4.94 0.66
CA SER A 610 0.88 4.63 -0.76
C SER A 610 -0.59 4.75 -1.17
N THR A 611 -0.84 4.97 -2.45
CA THR A 611 -2.19 4.83 -3.04
C THR A 611 -2.71 3.41 -2.89
N SER A 612 -1.84 2.41 -3.07
CA SER A 612 -2.14 0.98 -2.96
C SER A 612 -0.88 0.15 -2.64
N ILE A 613 -1.06 -1.10 -2.24
CA ILE A 613 0.02 -2.09 -2.15
C ILE A 613 -0.16 -3.05 -3.32
N LEU A 614 0.92 -3.35 -4.04
CA LEU A 614 0.89 -4.20 -5.23
C LEU A 614 2.12 -5.10 -5.30
N ASN A 615 2.05 -6.08 -6.21
CA ASN A 615 3.17 -6.91 -6.65
C ASN A 615 3.07 -7.12 -8.15
N GLY A 616 4.05 -7.82 -8.76
CA GLY A 616 4.06 -8.01 -10.20
C GLY A 616 2.84 -8.77 -10.74
N LYS A 617 2.20 -9.65 -9.94
CA LYS A 617 0.99 -10.38 -10.34
C LYS A 617 -0.24 -9.47 -10.33
N THR A 618 -0.46 -8.73 -9.25
CA THR A 618 -1.61 -7.79 -9.17
C THR A 618 -1.45 -6.66 -10.17
N PHE A 619 -0.24 -6.14 -10.35
CA PHE A 619 0.08 -5.13 -11.35
C PHE A 619 -0.32 -5.56 -12.76
N ILE A 620 0.14 -6.73 -13.25
CA ILE A 620 -0.25 -7.19 -14.58
C ILE A 620 -1.75 -7.48 -14.65
N SER A 621 -2.34 -8.05 -13.59
CA SER A 621 -3.76 -8.38 -13.58
C SER A 621 -4.65 -7.15 -13.75
N GLU A 622 -4.25 -5.99 -13.22
CA GLU A 622 -4.99 -4.73 -13.38
C GLU A 622 -4.93 -4.14 -14.79
N LEU A 623 -3.92 -4.52 -15.57
CA LEU A 623 -3.70 -4.11 -16.96
C LEU A 623 -4.33 -5.05 -17.98
N LEU A 624 -4.69 -6.26 -17.55
CA LEU A 624 -5.42 -7.21 -18.37
C LEU A 624 -6.91 -6.84 -18.37
N GLU A 625 -7.47 -6.63 -19.55
CA GLU A 625 -8.89 -6.37 -19.68
C GLU A 625 -9.71 -7.63 -19.35
N GLN A 626 -10.67 -7.49 -18.45
CA GLN A 626 -11.63 -8.55 -18.16
C GLN A 626 -12.77 -8.42 -19.16
N VAL A 627 -12.68 -9.13 -20.28
CA VAL A 627 -13.81 -9.24 -21.20
C VAL A 627 -14.86 -10.14 -20.54
N PRO A 628 -16.07 -9.65 -20.27
CA PRO A 628 -17.14 -10.49 -19.74
C PRO A 628 -17.38 -11.65 -20.71
N PRO A 629 -17.56 -12.89 -20.22
CA PRO A 629 -17.85 -14.01 -21.09
C PRO A 629 -19.13 -13.70 -21.89
N THR A 630 -19.04 -13.77 -23.22
CA THR A 630 -20.14 -13.46 -24.16
C THR A 630 -21.30 -14.47 -24.15
N THR A 631 -21.32 -15.42 -23.20
CA THR A 631 -22.38 -16.43 -23.08
C THR A 631 -23.17 -16.21 -21.80
N GLU A 632 -24.16 -15.32 -21.86
CA GLU A 632 -25.47 -15.68 -21.33
C GLU A 632 -25.99 -16.80 -22.23
N ALA A 633 -25.77 -18.05 -21.82
CA ALA A 633 -26.61 -19.12 -22.31
C ALA A 633 -28.03 -18.77 -21.86
N ARG A 634 -28.83 -18.22 -22.78
CA ARG A 634 -30.29 -18.22 -22.65
C ARG A 634 -30.70 -19.67 -22.41
N GLN A 635 -30.99 -19.99 -21.15
CA GLN A 635 -31.79 -21.17 -20.83
C GLN A 635 -33.21 -20.81 -21.24
N ASP A 636 -33.57 -21.21 -22.47
CA ASP A 636 -34.96 -21.39 -22.86
C ASP A 636 -35.57 -22.58 -22.09
#